data_AF-A0A1W9SRU3-F1
#
_entry.id   AF-A0A1W9SRU3-F1
#
_cell.length_a   1.000
_cell.length_b   1.000
_cell.length_c   1.000
_cell.angle_alpha   90.00
_cell.angle_beta   90.00
_cell.angle_gamma   90.00
#
_symmetry.space_group_name_H-M   'P 1'
#
loop_
_entity.id
_entity.type
_entity.pdbx_description
1 polymer ?
#
loop_
_entity_poly.entity_id
_entity_poly.type
_entity_poly.pdbx_seq_one_letter_code
_entity_poly.pdbx_strand_id
1 'polypeptide(L)' 'MKKAFENIEKVAKTDVSVLILRENETGKELVARAIHNNSLRKDEAFVS' A
#
# COMPACT_ATOMS: atom_id res chain seq x y z
N MET A 1 8.95 4.48 12.26
CA MET A 1 8.65 3.31 11.40
C MET A 1 7.26 2.70 11.65
N LYS A 2 6.78 2.52 12.89
CA LYS A 2 5.50 1.85 13.20
C LYS A 2 4.23 2.43 12.53
N LYS A 3 4.07 3.76 12.51
CA LYS A 3 2.82 4.40 11.99
C LYS A 3 2.50 4.11 10.52
N ALA A 4 3.51 3.96 9.67
CA ALA A 4 3.28 3.69 8.24
C ALA A 4 2.72 2.27 8.04
N PHE A 5 3.28 1.28 8.75
CA PHE A 5 2.78 -0.09 8.71
C PHE A 5 1.39 -0.23 9.31
N GLU A 6 1.11 0.46 10.43
CA GLU A 6 -0.24 0.50 11.03
C GLU A 6 -1.28 1.10 10.07
N ASN A 7 -0.91 2.13 9.32
CA ASN A 7 -1.79 2.72 8.32
C ASN A 7 -2.00 1.77 7.14
N ILE A 8 -0.94 1.11 6.65
CA ILE A 8 -1.03 0.10 5.58
C ILE A 8 -1.99 -1.02 5.98
N GLU A 9 -1.86 -1.58 7.18
CA GLU A 9 -2.75 -2.66 7.66
C GLU A 9 -4.22 -2.24 7.76
N LYS A 10 -4.48 -0.97 8.11
CA LYS A 10 -5.84 -0.42 8.18
C LYS A 10 -6.46 -0.23 6.80
N VAL A 11 -5.72 0.38 5.87
CA VAL A 11 -6.24 0.69 4.53
C VAL A 11 -6.26 -0.52 3.61
N ALA A 12 -5.37 -1.49 3.81
CA ALA A 12 -5.34 -2.69 2.97
C ALA A 12 -6.64 -3.52 3.09
N LYS A 13 -7.31 -3.46 4.24
CA LYS A 13 -8.59 -4.17 4.47
C LYS A 13 -9.81 -3.44 3.91
N THR A 14 -9.63 -2.30 3.25
CA THR A 14 -10.73 -1.50 2.69
C THR A 14 -10.56 -1.30 1.19
N ASP A 15 -11.65 -0.93 0.53
CA ASP A 15 -11.67 -0.62 -0.91
C ASP A 15 -11.50 0.88 -1.20
N VAL A 16 -10.68 1.55 -0.40
CA VAL A 16 -10.46 3.00 -0.55
C VAL A 16 -9.27 3.26 -1.46
N SER A 17 -9.34 4.34 -2.24
CA SER A 17 -8.17 4.81 -2.99
C SER A 17 -7.12 5.37 -2.02
N VAL A 18 -5.86 4.96 -2.19
CA VAL A 18 -4.74 5.38 -1.34
C VAL A 18 -3.78 6.26 -2.13
N LEU A 19 -3.44 7.44 -1.60
CA LEU A 19 -2.42 8.34 -2.15
C LEU A 19 -1.10 8.18 -1.39
N ILE A 20 -0.03 7.79 -2.08
CA ILE A 20 1.31 7.62 -1.49
C ILE A 20 2.15 8.88 -1.77
N LEU A 21 2.32 9.69 -0.73
CA LEU A 21 3.14 10.90 -0.77
C LEU A 21 4.59 10.58 -0.37
N ARG A 22 5.56 11.06 -1.16
CA ARG A 22 6.99 11.03 -0.84
C ARG A 22 7.70 12.13 -1.62
N GLU A 23 8.72 12.72 -1.01
CA GLU A 23 9.54 13.80 -1.60
C GLU A 23 10.44 13.29 -2.74
N ASN A 24 10.86 12.03 -2.71
CA ASN A 24 11.66 11.38 -3.75
C ASN A 24 10.93 10.15 -4.31
N GLU A 25 11.15 9.79 -5.58
CA GLU A 25 10.37 8.76 -6.29
C GLU A 25 10.65 7.31 -5.87
N THR A 26 11.77 7.04 -5.20
CA THR A 26 12.19 5.68 -4.84
C THR A 26 11.28 5.00 -3.80
N GLY A 27 10.91 3.74 -4.00
CA GLY A 27 10.26 2.95 -2.95
C GLY A 27 8.78 3.30 -2.66
N LYS A 28 8.14 4.18 -3.44
CA LYS A 28 6.66 4.29 -3.43
C LYS A 28 6.01 2.99 -3.90
N GLU A 29 6.60 2.34 -4.90
CA GLU A 29 6.13 1.05 -5.41
C GLU A 29 6.17 -0.03 -4.33
N LEU A 30 7.20 -0.04 -3.47
CA LEU A 30 7.27 -0.97 -2.33
C LEU A 30 6.10 -0.78 -1.36
N VAL A 31 5.68 0.46 -1.12
CA VAL A 31 4.52 0.77 -0.26
C VAL A 31 3.22 0.33 -0.95
N ALA A 32 3.05 0.62 -2.24
CA ALA A 32 1.90 0.18 -3.01
C ALA A 32 1.76 -1.35 -3.01
N ARG A 33 2.88 -2.06 -3.22
CA ARG A 33 2.94 -3.52 -3.19
C ARG A 33 2.66 -4.08 -1.81
N ALA A 34 3.13 -3.43 -0.75
CA ALA A 34 2.82 -3.81 0.62
C ALA A 34 1.32 -3.66 0.94
N ILE A 35 0.66 -2.60 0.43
CA ILE A 35 -0.79 -2.44 0.57
C ILE A 35 -1.52 -3.55 -0.18
N HIS A 36 -1.16 -3.80 -1.44
CA HIS A 36 -1.77 -4.87 -2.26
C HIS A 36 -1.66 -6.24 -1.60
N ASN A 37 -0.46 -6.62 -1.17
CA ASN A 37 -0.19 -7.93 -0.55
C ASN A 37 -0.93 -8.14 0.77
N ASN A 38 -1.23 -7.06 1.50
CA ASN A 38 -2.01 -7.12 2.75
C ASN A 38 -3.51 -6.92 2.53
N SER A 39 -3.95 -6.72 1.29
CA SER A 39 -5.33 -6.42 0.97
C SER A 39 -6.17 -7.68 0.75
N LEU A 40 -7.49 -7.51 0.71
CA LEU A 40 -8.42 -8.56 0.29
C LEU A 40 -8.25 -8.94 -1.19
N ARG A 41 -7.53 -8.14 -1.98
CA ARG A 41 -7.24 -8.35 -3.41
C ARG A 41 -5.83 -8.84 -3.67
N LYS A 42 -5.11 -9.32 -2.65
CA LYS A 42 -3.71 -9.79 -2.78
C LYS A 42 -3.49 -10.83 -3.90
N ASP A 43 -4.52 -11.61 -4.22
CA ASP A 43 -4.48 -12.67 -5.24
C ASP A 43 -4.83 -12.15 -6.65
N GLU A 44 -5.24 -10.88 -6.77
CA GLU A 44 -5.49 -10.20 -8.04
C GLU A 44 -4.20 -9.61 -8.63
N ALA A 45 -4.24 -9.26 -9.91
CA ALA A 45 -3.11 -8.68 -10.62
C ALA A 45 -2.74 -7.30 -10.03
N PHE A 46 -1.46 -7.12 -9.71
CA PHE A 46 -0.87 -5.83 -9.37
C PHE A 46 -0.18 -5.24 -10.60
N VAL A 47 -0.58 -4.02 -11.00
CA VAL A 47 -0.02 -3.30 -12.14
C VAL A 47 0.64 -2.02 -11.63
N SER A 48 1.90 -1.78 -12.02
CA SER A 48 2.70 -0.60 -11.64
C SER A 48 2.96 0.37 -12.79
#